data_AF-A0A9E2RAI5-F1
#
_entry.id   AF-A0A9E2RAI5-F1
#
_cell.length_a   1.000
_cell.length_b   1.000
_cell.length_c   1.000
_cell.angle_alpha   90.00
_cell.angle_beta   90.00
_cell.angle_gamma   90.00
#
_symmetry.space_group_name_H-M   'P 1'
#
loop_
_entity.id
_entity.type
_entity.pdbx_description
1 polymer ?
#
loop_
_entity_poly.entity_id
_entity_poly.type
_entity_poly.pdbx_seq_one_letter_code
_entity_poly.pdbx_strand_id
1 'polypeptide(L)'
;MKLSNVLVLMAAAGLSSVAFAQVGSGGTATNGNSTFTLSDYTGTDTGTGALSNFRVGGAGNPNHAFQTWWWYRVEGDTRERSFANASGWDWSNAGQGRLEYTTDDFFAVMNFQVTGIADGYGVLTQTLTILNTSSSTKTFNLFNYNDIDLGGTAGGDSATLNSPNVIRVTDASTPWVAFYEGTDAYGVDSFANLRAELADEGIDNMASNGLPFGPGDFTGAFQWSFTLNAGGAVTASSTLTITTIPTPGALALAGLSGLAAFRRKR
;
A
#
# COMPACT_ATOMS: atom_id res chain seq x y z
N MET A 1 30.67 -29.97 64.35
CA MET A 1 30.85 -30.46 62.97
C MET A 1 30.39 -29.33 62.05
N LYS A 2 31.33 -28.58 61.46
CA LYS A 2 31.04 -27.40 60.62
C LYS A 2 30.95 -27.85 59.16
N LEU A 3 29.82 -27.63 58.52
CA LEU A 3 29.65 -27.80 57.06
C LEU A 3 29.66 -26.40 56.44
N SER A 4 30.70 -26.14 55.65
CA SER A 4 30.88 -24.90 54.89
C SER A 4 30.15 -25.02 53.56
N ASN A 5 29.16 -24.16 53.30
CA ASN A 5 28.53 -24.00 52.00
C ASN A 5 29.34 -23.00 51.17
N VAL A 6 29.98 -23.49 50.11
CA VAL A 6 30.64 -22.67 49.09
C VAL A 6 29.60 -22.28 48.05
N LEU A 7 29.24 -21.00 48.01
CA LEU A 7 28.39 -20.41 46.98
C LEU A 7 29.29 -19.93 45.84
N VAL A 8 29.27 -20.64 44.70
CA VAL A 8 29.95 -20.21 43.48
C VAL A 8 29.00 -19.31 42.69
N LEU A 9 29.29 -18.02 42.67
CA LEU A 9 28.59 -17.03 41.85
C LEU A 9 29.26 -16.99 40.48
N MET A 10 28.64 -17.61 39.46
CA MET A 10 29.04 -17.41 38.06
C MET A 10 28.40 -16.12 37.54
N ALA A 11 29.21 -15.07 37.40
CA ALA A 11 28.83 -13.87 36.67
C ALA A 11 29.06 -14.11 35.17
N ALA A 12 27.99 -14.45 34.43
CA ALA A 12 28.00 -14.44 32.99
C ALA A 12 27.80 -12.99 32.51
N ALA A 13 28.90 -12.31 32.18
CA ALA A 13 28.87 -11.06 31.45
C ALA A 13 28.47 -11.35 29.99
N GLY A 14 27.17 -11.40 29.72
CA GLY A 14 26.65 -11.38 28.37
C GLY A 14 26.91 -10.03 27.73
N LEU A 15 27.87 -9.96 26.81
CA LEU A 15 28.02 -8.83 25.91
C LEU A 15 26.79 -8.82 24.99
N SER A 16 25.76 -8.08 25.37
CA SER A 16 24.68 -7.71 24.45
C SER A 16 25.27 -6.74 23.42
N SER A 17 25.61 -7.27 22.25
CA SER A 17 25.82 -6.41 21.09
C SER A 17 24.51 -5.68 20.82
N VAL A 18 24.50 -4.36 21.09
CA VAL A 18 23.48 -3.47 20.55
C VAL A 18 23.67 -3.44 19.03
N ALA A 19 23.02 -4.38 18.35
CA ALA A 19 22.77 -4.25 16.93
C ALA A 19 21.85 -3.04 16.80
N PHE A 20 22.40 -1.88 16.43
CA PHE A 20 21.58 -0.78 15.97
C PHE A 20 20.79 -1.32 14.78
N ALA A 21 19.47 -1.36 14.89
CA ALA A 21 18.60 -1.64 13.77
C ALA A 21 19.02 -0.69 12.64
N GLN A 22 19.52 -1.24 11.54
CA GLN A 22 19.75 -0.45 10.34
C GLN A 22 18.41 0.18 9.96
N VAL A 23 18.37 1.38 9.40
CA VAL A 23 17.09 1.91 8.92
C VAL A 23 16.89 1.33 7.52
N GLY A 24 15.77 0.65 7.28
CA GLY A 24 15.52 -0.05 6.03
C GLY A 24 15.34 0.91 4.85
N SER A 25 15.96 0.62 3.70
CA SER A 25 16.09 1.53 2.54
C SER A 25 15.15 1.22 1.38
N GLY A 26 14.01 0.59 1.67
CA GLY A 26 13.08 0.06 0.67
C GLY A 26 13.14 -1.46 0.50
N GLY A 27 12.43 -1.98 -0.49
CA GLY A 27 12.43 -3.41 -0.81
C GLY A 27 11.55 -3.77 -2.00
N THR A 28 11.72 -5.00 -2.50
CA THR A 28 11.01 -5.49 -3.69
C THR A 28 10.30 -6.81 -3.38
N ALA A 29 9.05 -6.90 -3.81
CA ALA A 29 8.23 -8.11 -3.79
C ALA A 29 7.84 -8.47 -5.23
N THR A 30 8.17 -9.69 -5.65
CA THR A 30 7.85 -10.19 -7.00
C THR A 30 7.05 -11.48 -6.91
N ASN A 31 5.96 -11.57 -7.68
CA ASN A 31 5.19 -12.80 -7.82
C ASN A 31 4.72 -12.94 -9.28
N GLY A 32 5.08 -14.06 -9.91
CA GLY A 32 4.87 -14.24 -11.35
C GLY A 32 5.47 -13.09 -12.14
N ASN A 33 4.66 -12.46 -13.00
CA ASN A 33 5.07 -11.33 -13.85
C ASN A 33 4.77 -9.96 -13.21
N SER A 34 4.39 -9.90 -11.94
CA SER A 34 4.11 -8.64 -11.24
C SER A 34 5.18 -8.34 -10.20
N THR A 35 5.60 -7.08 -10.13
CA THR A 35 6.63 -6.62 -9.18
C THR A 35 6.19 -5.33 -8.51
N PHE A 36 6.24 -5.31 -7.19
CA PHE A 36 6.11 -4.11 -6.38
C PHE A 36 7.46 -3.78 -5.76
N THR A 37 7.92 -2.54 -5.94
CA THR A 37 9.09 -2.01 -5.24
C THR A 37 8.66 -0.82 -4.43
N LEU A 38 9.07 -0.80 -3.17
CA LEU A 38 8.95 0.34 -2.30
C LEU A 38 10.32 1.02 -2.22
N SER A 39 10.34 2.34 -2.41
CA SER A 39 11.54 3.15 -2.22
C SER A 39 11.87 3.32 -0.73
N ASP A 40 12.84 4.18 -0.45
CA ASP A 40 13.25 4.50 0.90
C ASP A 40 12.07 4.99 1.75
N TYR A 41 11.86 4.34 2.88
CA TYR A 41 10.87 4.70 3.91
C TYR A 41 11.56 5.22 5.18
N THR A 42 12.85 5.57 5.10
CA THR A 42 13.55 6.39 6.09
C THR A 42 13.14 7.85 5.93
N GLY A 43 13.00 8.57 7.05
CA GLY A 43 12.59 9.97 7.00
C GLY A 43 11.96 10.46 8.29
N THR A 44 11.19 11.55 8.22
CA THR A 44 10.36 12.01 9.33
C THR A 44 8.93 11.49 9.14
N ASP A 45 8.23 11.27 10.24
CA ASP A 45 6.82 10.93 10.24
C ASP A 45 5.94 12.09 9.71
N THR A 46 6.49 13.31 9.63
CA THR A 46 5.90 14.48 8.96
C THR A 46 6.14 14.55 7.44
N GLY A 47 6.82 13.54 6.87
CA GLY A 47 7.14 13.49 5.45
C GLY A 47 5.96 13.09 4.56
N THR A 48 6.24 12.98 3.25
CA THR A 48 5.25 12.64 2.24
C THR A 48 5.08 11.13 2.02
N GLY A 49 5.63 10.28 2.88
CA GLY A 49 5.62 8.83 2.70
C GLY A 49 6.57 8.32 1.61
N ALA A 50 6.64 6.98 1.46
CA ALA A 50 7.53 6.33 0.50
C ALA A 50 6.92 6.27 -0.91
N LEU A 51 7.74 6.49 -1.93
CA LEU A 51 7.37 6.25 -3.33
C LEU A 51 7.35 4.76 -3.64
N SER A 52 6.64 4.37 -4.69
CA SER A 52 6.51 2.99 -5.12
C SER A 52 6.66 2.79 -6.63
N ASN A 53 6.86 1.53 -7.01
CA ASN A 53 6.84 1.07 -8.38
C ASN A 53 6.09 -0.25 -8.48
N PHE A 54 4.85 -0.22 -8.98
CA PHE A 54 4.05 -1.41 -9.25
C PHE A 54 3.97 -1.68 -10.75
N ARG A 55 4.68 -2.71 -11.22
CA ARG A 55 4.67 -3.16 -12.62
C ARG A 55 3.89 -4.47 -12.74
N VAL A 56 3.05 -4.55 -13.77
CA VAL A 56 2.22 -5.71 -14.05
C VAL A 56 2.55 -6.27 -15.43
N GLY A 57 2.71 -7.59 -15.55
CA GLY A 57 3.00 -8.27 -16.82
C GLY A 57 4.47 -8.20 -17.28
N GLY A 58 5.40 -7.90 -16.37
CA GLY A 58 6.84 -7.97 -16.58
C GLY A 58 7.59 -6.69 -16.24
N ALA A 59 8.90 -6.80 -16.03
CA ALA A 59 9.74 -5.67 -15.63
C ALA A 59 9.85 -4.55 -16.69
N GLY A 60 9.53 -4.84 -17.96
CA GLY A 60 9.53 -3.84 -19.04
C GLY A 60 8.25 -2.99 -19.13
N ASN A 61 7.20 -3.34 -18.39
CA ASN A 61 5.96 -2.58 -18.38
C ASN A 61 6.07 -1.31 -17.52
N PRO A 62 5.21 -0.32 -17.77
CA PRO A 62 5.19 0.92 -16.99
C PRO A 62 4.90 0.65 -15.51
N ASN A 63 5.27 1.64 -14.69
CA ASN A 63 4.77 1.74 -13.33
C ASN A 63 3.30 2.19 -13.37
N HIS A 64 2.45 1.56 -12.57
CA HIS A 64 1.03 1.91 -12.44
C HIS A 64 0.69 2.56 -11.09
N ALA A 65 1.62 2.55 -10.13
CA ALA A 65 1.41 3.13 -8.81
C ALA A 65 2.70 3.82 -8.33
N PHE A 66 2.79 5.12 -8.55
CA PHE A 66 3.98 5.93 -8.29
C PHE A 66 4.17 6.24 -6.81
N GLN A 67 3.07 6.19 -6.06
CA GLN A 67 3.11 6.18 -4.61
C GLN A 67 1.94 5.38 -4.04
N THR A 68 2.28 4.46 -3.14
CA THR A 68 1.33 3.62 -2.43
C THR A 68 1.80 3.51 -0.99
N TRP A 69 1.14 4.21 -0.07
CA TRP A 69 1.64 4.34 1.30
C TRP A 69 0.55 4.52 2.36
N TRP A 70 0.96 4.44 3.63
CA TRP A 70 0.07 4.57 4.77
C TRP A 70 0.43 5.77 5.65
N TRP A 71 -0.62 6.42 6.15
CA TRP A 71 -0.57 7.42 7.21
C TRP A 71 -1.44 6.97 8.38
N TYR A 72 -1.19 7.55 9.54
CA TYR A 72 -1.98 7.37 10.74
C TYR A 72 -2.20 8.69 11.48
N ARG A 73 -3.24 8.72 12.30
CA ARG A 73 -3.48 9.75 13.31
C ARG A 73 -4.04 9.08 14.56
N VAL A 74 -3.40 9.27 15.70
CA VAL A 74 -3.85 8.75 17.00
C VAL A 74 -4.57 9.84 17.79
N GLU A 75 -5.47 9.47 18.68
CA GLU A 75 -6.13 10.40 19.60
C GLU A 75 -5.12 11.33 20.30
N GLY A 76 -5.35 12.64 20.16
CA GLY A 76 -4.49 13.70 20.68
C GLY A 76 -3.50 14.28 19.66
N ASP A 77 -3.28 13.60 18.52
CA ASP A 77 -2.53 14.18 17.41
C ASP A 77 -3.29 15.37 16.80
N THR A 78 -2.53 16.35 16.31
CA THR A 78 -3.05 17.51 15.59
C THR A 78 -2.91 17.39 14.07
N ARG A 79 -2.38 16.26 13.58
CA ARG A 79 -2.13 16.01 12.16
C ARG A 79 -2.02 14.53 11.83
N GLU A 80 -2.06 14.21 10.55
CA GLU A 80 -1.63 12.91 10.01
C GLU A 80 -0.10 12.78 10.04
N ARG A 81 0.34 11.53 10.24
CA ARG A 81 1.74 11.12 10.23
C ARG A 81 1.94 9.99 9.24
N SER A 82 2.92 10.12 8.37
CA SER A 82 3.36 9.03 7.51
C SER A 82 4.07 7.97 8.35
N PHE A 83 3.84 6.69 8.05
CA PHE A 83 4.71 5.66 8.59
C PHE A 83 6.13 5.87 8.05
N ALA A 84 7.12 5.95 8.94
CA ALA A 84 8.52 6.16 8.61
C ALA A 84 9.43 5.42 9.59
N ASN A 85 10.67 5.13 9.19
CA ASN A 85 11.69 4.47 10.02
C ASN A 85 11.21 3.15 10.65
N ALA A 86 10.83 2.18 9.81
CA ALA A 86 10.41 0.86 10.29
C ALA A 86 11.43 0.26 11.26
N SER A 87 10.95 -0.28 12.39
CA SER A 87 11.77 -0.93 13.41
C SER A 87 12.21 -2.34 13.02
N GLY A 88 11.52 -2.95 12.05
CA GLY A 88 11.88 -4.22 11.44
C GLY A 88 11.32 -4.31 10.02
N TRP A 89 11.98 -5.11 9.17
CA TRP A 89 11.51 -5.35 7.81
C TRP A 89 11.92 -6.74 7.32
N ASP A 90 11.11 -7.30 6.42
CA ASP A 90 11.38 -8.54 5.72
C ASP A 90 10.80 -8.44 4.30
N TRP A 91 11.63 -8.70 3.30
CA TRP A 91 11.23 -8.69 1.90
C TRP A 91 11.60 -10.01 1.26
N SER A 92 10.65 -10.62 0.57
CA SER A 92 10.86 -11.90 -0.10
C SER A 92 10.57 -11.82 -1.59
N ASN A 93 11.33 -12.60 -2.35
CA ASN A 93 11.07 -12.86 -3.76
C ASN A 93 9.82 -13.75 -3.99
N ALA A 94 9.07 -14.10 -2.94
CA ALA A 94 7.81 -14.84 -3.02
C ALA A 94 6.59 -13.91 -3.13
N GLY A 95 6.81 -12.61 -3.35
CA GLY A 95 5.75 -11.62 -3.52
C GLY A 95 5.31 -10.99 -2.20
N GLN A 96 6.13 -11.07 -1.15
CA GLN A 96 5.77 -10.54 0.16
C GLN A 96 6.77 -9.49 0.61
N GLY A 97 6.23 -8.42 1.19
CA GLY A 97 6.98 -7.41 1.93
C GLY A 97 6.35 -7.23 3.30
N ARG A 98 7.17 -6.94 4.30
CA ARG A 98 6.72 -6.72 5.66
C ARG A 98 7.54 -5.61 6.31
N LEU A 99 6.86 -4.70 6.98
CA LEU A 99 7.43 -3.61 7.77
C LEU A 99 6.79 -3.63 9.17
N GLU A 100 7.60 -3.42 10.20
CA GLU A 100 7.15 -3.26 11.58
C GLU A 100 7.42 -1.84 12.06
N TYR A 101 6.54 -1.31 12.88
CA TYR A 101 6.73 -0.01 13.52
C TYR A 101 6.41 -0.14 15.00
N THR A 102 7.32 0.37 15.83
CA THR A 102 7.15 0.43 17.28
C THR A 102 7.10 1.90 17.68
N THR A 103 6.01 2.28 18.35
CA THR A 103 5.83 3.62 18.92
C THR A 103 5.54 3.49 20.42
N ASP A 104 5.41 4.61 21.12
CA ASP A 104 5.03 4.60 22.54
C ASP A 104 3.58 4.13 22.76
N ASP A 105 2.68 4.43 21.83
CA ASP A 105 1.23 4.16 21.97
C ASP A 105 0.78 2.87 21.28
N PHE A 106 1.49 2.43 20.23
CA PHE A 106 1.09 1.26 19.45
C PHE A 106 2.26 0.53 18.77
N PHE A 107 1.99 -0.73 18.43
CA PHE A 107 2.78 -1.52 17.49
C PHE A 107 2.00 -1.71 16.19
N ALA A 108 2.68 -1.61 15.04
CA ALA A 108 2.07 -1.77 13.74
C ALA A 108 2.83 -2.76 12.85
N VAL A 109 2.09 -3.50 12.02
CA VAL A 109 2.65 -4.39 10.98
C VAL A 109 2.05 -4.03 9.62
N MET A 110 2.92 -3.46 8.79
CA MET A 110 2.86 -3.28 7.34
C MET A 110 3.01 -4.58 6.56
N ASN A 111 2.00 -5.22 5.96
CA ASN A 111 2.24 -6.32 5.01
C ASN A 111 1.84 -5.94 3.58
N PHE A 112 2.68 -6.33 2.63
CA PHE A 112 2.48 -6.23 1.19
C PHE A 112 2.42 -7.64 0.61
N GLN A 113 1.42 -7.92 -0.22
CA GLN A 113 1.32 -9.14 -1.01
C GLN A 113 1.10 -8.78 -2.47
N VAL A 114 2.03 -9.21 -3.31
CA VAL A 114 1.95 -9.13 -4.76
C VAL A 114 1.49 -10.46 -5.30
N THR A 115 0.54 -10.42 -6.23
CA THR A 115 0.10 -11.58 -7.00
C THR A 115 0.12 -11.24 -8.48
N GLY A 116 0.85 -12.02 -9.27
CA GLY A 116 0.85 -11.92 -10.73
C GLY A 116 0.52 -13.28 -11.33
N ILE A 117 -0.66 -13.42 -11.92
CA ILE A 117 -1.15 -14.71 -12.45
C ILE A 117 -1.06 -14.82 -13.98
N ALA A 118 -0.98 -13.70 -14.70
CA ALA A 118 -0.90 -13.67 -16.15
C ALA A 118 -0.30 -12.33 -16.63
N ASP A 119 0.05 -12.28 -17.91
CA ASP A 119 0.41 -11.02 -18.55
C ASP A 119 -0.79 -10.08 -18.53
N GLY A 120 -0.53 -8.83 -18.12
CA GLY A 120 -1.57 -7.82 -18.04
C GLY A 120 -2.49 -7.93 -16.83
N TYR A 121 -2.20 -8.78 -15.83
CA TYR A 121 -2.96 -8.83 -14.57
C TYR A 121 -2.05 -8.90 -13.34
N GLY A 122 -2.28 -8.00 -12.38
CA GLY A 122 -1.54 -7.95 -11.14
C GLY A 122 -2.35 -7.37 -10.00
N VAL A 123 -2.13 -7.89 -8.80
CA VAL A 123 -2.78 -7.45 -7.57
C VAL A 123 -1.72 -7.11 -6.54
N LEU A 124 -1.86 -5.94 -5.93
CA LEU A 124 -1.13 -5.53 -4.73
C LEU A 124 -2.13 -5.41 -3.58
N THR A 125 -2.02 -6.29 -2.59
CA THR A 125 -2.77 -6.17 -1.34
C THR A 125 -1.86 -5.63 -0.26
N GLN A 126 -2.33 -4.62 0.45
CA GLN A 126 -1.70 -4.06 1.64
C GLN A 126 -2.59 -4.30 2.83
N THR A 127 -2.03 -4.83 3.91
CA THR A 127 -2.72 -4.91 5.20
C THR A 127 -1.90 -4.20 6.25
N LEU A 128 -2.57 -3.42 7.08
CA LEU A 128 -1.97 -2.72 8.21
C LEU A 128 -2.67 -3.17 9.49
N THR A 129 -1.94 -3.91 10.32
CA THR A 129 -2.41 -4.29 11.65
C THR A 129 -1.87 -3.31 12.69
N ILE A 130 -2.75 -2.76 13.53
CA ILE A 130 -2.39 -1.93 14.67
C ILE A 130 -2.77 -2.65 15.97
N LEU A 131 -1.84 -2.66 16.92
CA LEU A 131 -2.04 -3.10 18.30
C LEU A 131 -1.84 -1.89 19.22
N ASN A 132 -2.87 -1.53 19.99
CA ASN A 132 -2.74 -0.51 21.03
C ASN A 132 -1.92 -1.07 22.20
N THR A 133 -0.69 -0.58 22.36
CA THR A 133 0.24 -1.01 23.42
C THR A 133 0.21 -0.08 24.63
N SER A 134 -0.54 1.02 24.56
CA SER A 134 -0.74 1.92 25.69
C SER A 134 -1.58 1.28 26.80
N SER A 135 -1.63 1.92 27.96
CA SER A 135 -2.45 1.50 29.10
C SER A 135 -3.90 2.01 29.05
N SER A 136 -4.30 2.73 28.01
CA SER A 136 -5.64 3.33 27.88
C SER A 136 -6.30 2.96 26.56
N THR A 137 -7.62 3.15 26.49
CA THR A 137 -8.33 3.15 25.21
C THR A 137 -7.83 4.32 24.35
N LYS A 138 -7.72 4.09 23.04
CA LYS A 138 -7.27 5.08 22.05
C LYS A 138 -8.10 4.98 20.78
N THR A 139 -8.38 6.12 20.17
CA THR A 139 -8.92 6.19 18.79
C THR A 139 -7.79 6.33 17.79
N PHE A 140 -7.89 5.61 16.68
CA PHE A 140 -6.95 5.64 15.57
C PHE A 140 -7.69 5.94 14.28
N ASN A 141 -7.03 6.70 13.41
CA ASN A 141 -7.40 6.85 12.01
C ASN A 141 -6.23 6.35 11.16
N LEU A 142 -6.52 5.47 10.21
CA LEU A 142 -5.54 4.98 9.24
C LEU A 142 -5.94 5.45 7.86
N PHE A 143 -4.96 5.83 7.06
CA PHE A 143 -5.16 6.29 5.70
C PHE A 143 -4.28 5.48 4.76
N ASN A 144 -4.85 4.91 3.72
CA ASN A 144 -4.10 4.31 2.63
C ASN A 144 -4.23 5.25 1.43
N TYR A 145 -3.11 5.66 0.85
CA TYR A 145 -3.02 6.62 -0.24
C TYR A 145 -2.40 5.92 -1.46
N ASN A 146 -2.99 6.12 -2.64
CA ASN A 146 -2.51 5.61 -3.91
C ASN A 146 -2.56 6.68 -5.00
N ASP A 147 -1.39 6.96 -5.55
CA ASP A 147 -1.12 7.75 -6.75
C ASP A 147 -1.01 6.78 -7.94
N ILE A 148 -2.05 6.75 -8.78
CA ILE A 148 -2.22 5.75 -9.84
C ILE A 148 -2.13 6.44 -11.20
N ASP A 149 -1.01 6.21 -11.88
CA ASP A 149 -0.76 6.63 -13.26
C ASP A 149 -0.89 5.42 -14.20
N LEU A 150 -2.06 5.18 -14.79
CA LEU A 150 -2.26 3.98 -15.59
C LEU A 150 -1.46 4.02 -16.89
N GLY A 151 -0.53 3.07 -17.03
CA GLY A 151 0.34 3.02 -18.19
C GLY A 151 1.54 3.95 -18.08
N GLY A 152 1.79 4.53 -16.90
CA GLY A 152 2.96 5.33 -16.61
C GLY A 152 2.83 6.81 -16.95
N THR A 153 1.60 7.31 -17.08
CA THR A 153 1.32 8.71 -17.42
C THR A 153 0.21 9.27 -16.56
N ALA A 154 0.47 10.35 -15.83
CA ALA A 154 -0.51 11.02 -14.96
C ALA A 154 -1.61 11.80 -15.70
N GLY A 155 -1.41 12.20 -16.96
CA GLY A 155 -2.30 13.19 -17.60
C GLY A 155 -3.67 12.66 -18.06
N GLY A 156 -3.83 11.34 -18.14
CA GLY A 156 -4.96 10.68 -18.83
C GLY A 156 -5.94 9.95 -17.90
N ASP A 157 -5.65 9.89 -16.60
CA ASP A 157 -6.41 9.07 -15.68
C ASP A 157 -7.76 9.69 -15.33
N SER A 158 -8.79 8.85 -15.36
CA SER A 158 -10.15 9.19 -14.97
C SER A 158 -10.66 8.15 -14.00
N ALA A 159 -11.40 8.56 -12.98
CA ALA A 159 -11.90 7.67 -11.96
C ALA A 159 -13.39 7.83 -11.68
N THR A 160 -14.03 6.73 -11.35
CA THR A 160 -15.44 6.65 -10.97
C THR A 160 -15.61 5.65 -9.84
N LEU A 161 -16.65 5.83 -9.02
CA LEU A 161 -17.02 4.82 -8.03
C LEU A 161 -17.70 3.65 -8.75
N ASN A 162 -17.10 2.47 -8.69
CA ASN A 162 -17.61 1.26 -9.36
C ASN A 162 -18.62 0.51 -8.48
N SER A 163 -18.35 0.47 -7.18
CA SER A 163 -19.20 -0.10 -6.12
C SER A 163 -18.79 0.53 -4.79
N PRO A 164 -19.56 0.35 -3.68
CA PRO A 164 -19.34 1.10 -2.44
C PRO A 164 -17.90 1.38 -2.02
N ASN A 165 -16.97 0.45 -2.01
CA ASN A 165 -15.61 0.66 -1.54
C ASN A 165 -14.56 0.47 -2.65
N VAL A 166 -14.96 0.64 -3.90
CA VAL A 166 -14.14 0.32 -5.08
C VAL A 166 -14.14 1.47 -6.06
N ILE A 167 -12.97 2.10 -6.19
CA ILE A 167 -12.72 3.13 -7.19
C ILE A 167 -12.16 2.45 -8.43
N ARG A 168 -12.77 2.71 -9.59
CA ARG A 168 -12.26 2.26 -10.88
C ARG A 168 -11.56 3.41 -11.57
N VAL A 169 -10.30 3.21 -11.95
CA VAL A 169 -9.47 4.15 -12.70
C VAL A 169 -9.26 3.62 -14.12
N THR A 170 -9.29 4.52 -15.09
CA THR A 170 -9.06 4.23 -16.51
C THR A 170 -8.26 5.34 -17.17
N ASP A 171 -7.46 4.98 -18.16
CA ASP A 171 -6.84 5.92 -19.08
C ASP A 171 -7.29 5.60 -20.52
N ALA A 172 -7.84 6.58 -21.24
CA ALA A 172 -8.34 6.39 -22.60
C ALA A 172 -7.25 6.10 -23.66
N SER A 173 -5.99 6.42 -23.34
CA SER A 173 -4.82 6.21 -24.19
C SER A 173 -4.19 4.82 -24.03
N THR A 174 -4.61 4.05 -23.02
CA THR A 174 -4.03 2.75 -22.69
C THR A 174 -5.11 1.66 -22.54
N PRO A 175 -4.77 0.37 -22.65
CA PRO A 175 -5.72 -0.71 -22.38
C PRO A 175 -5.82 -1.04 -20.88
N TRP A 176 -5.16 -0.29 -19.98
CA TRP A 176 -5.10 -0.62 -18.57
C TRP A 176 -6.29 -0.06 -17.80
N VAL A 177 -6.71 -0.81 -16.79
CA VAL A 177 -7.76 -0.43 -15.82
C VAL A 177 -7.26 -0.79 -14.43
N ALA A 178 -7.45 0.11 -13.47
CA ALA A 178 -7.25 -0.18 -12.06
C ALA A 178 -8.59 -0.32 -11.33
N PHE A 179 -8.61 -1.21 -10.34
CA PHE A 179 -9.61 -1.24 -9.28
C PHE A 179 -8.88 -1.05 -7.96
N TYR A 180 -9.18 0.06 -7.28
CA TYR A 180 -8.63 0.43 -6.00
C TYR A 180 -9.70 0.24 -4.92
N GLU A 181 -9.46 -0.72 -4.03
CA GLU A 181 -10.43 -1.24 -3.06
C GLU A 181 -10.00 -0.94 -1.62
N GLY A 182 -10.96 -0.59 -0.77
CA GLY A 182 -10.71 -0.32 0.65
C GLY A 182 -12.00 -0.23 1.47
N THR A 183 -12.23 0.94 2.06
CA THR A 183 -13.41 1.27 2.88
C THR A 183 -14.36 2.20 2.14
N ASP A 184 -15.51 2.52 2.72
CA ASP A 184 -16.49 3.44 2.10
C ASP A 184 -16.12 4.92 2.30
N ALA A 185 -15.21 5.23 3.24
CA ALA A 185 -14.67 6.57 3.45
C ALA A 185 -13.44 6.79 2.57
N TYR A 186 -13.59 7.62 1.53
CA TYR A 186 -12.53 7.92 0.56
C TYR A 186 -12.40 9.42 0.27
N GLY A 187 -11.25 9.82 -0.24
CA GLY A 187 -11.01 11.13 -0.82
C GLY A 187 -10.27 10.97 -2.14
N VAL A 188 -10.59 11.81 -3.11
CA VAL A 188 -9.97 11.81 -4.44
C VAL A 188 -9.66 13.25 -4.84
N ASP A 189 -8.43 13.50 -5.24
CA ASP A 189 -7.97 14.78 -5.82
C ASP A 189 -6.76 14.49 -6.71
N SER A 190 -6.14 15.55 -7.22
CA SER A 190 -4.81 15.49 -7.80
C SER A 190 -3.74 15.07 -6.80
N PHE A 191 -2.73 14.37 -7.29
CA PHE A 191 -1.54 13.95 -6.53
C PHE A 191 -0.98 15.04 -5.61
N ALA A 192 -0.80 16.25 -6.13
CA ALA A 192 -0.20 17.33 -5.38
C ALA A 192 -1.07 17.78 -4.19
N ASN A 193 -2.40 17.82 -4.36
CA ASN A 193 -3.32 18.31 -3.33
C ASN A 193 -3.53 17.26 -2.24
N LEU A 194 -3.96 16.06 -2.60
CA LEU A 194 -4.32 15.03 -1.60
C LEU A 194 -3.09 14.57 -0.80
N ARG A 195 -1.90 14.59 -1.40
CA ARG A 195 -0.66 14.33 -0.67
C ARG A 195 -0.29 15.47 0.27
N ALA A 196 -0.54 16.72 -0.14
CA ALA A 196 -0.26 17.88 0.69
C ALA A 196 -1.17 17.91 1.92
N GLU A 197 -2.45 17.59 1.78
CA GLU A 197 -3.40 17.40 2.89
C GLU A 197 -2.80 16.43 3.92
N LEU A 198 -2.55 15.18 3.55
CA LEU A 198 -2.00 14.17 4.48
C LEU A 198 -0.60 14.49 5.05
N ALA A 199 0.12 15.46 4.50
CA ALA A 199 1.46 15.85 4.92
C ALA A 199 1.51 17.22 5.61
N ASP A 200 0.40 17.94 5.73
CA ASP A 200 0.36 19.26 6.34
C ASP A 200 0.23 19.20 7.88
N GLU A 201 0.02 20.35 8.52
CA GLU A 201 -0.10 20.45 9.98
C GLU A 201 -1.56 20.35 10.49
N GLY A 202 -2.52 20.17 9.58
CA GLY A 202 -3.95 20.07 9.82
C GLY A 202 -4.43 18.62 10.01
N ILE A 203 -5.70 18.51 10.40
CA ILE A 203 -6.42 17.25 10.59
C ILE A 203 -7.30 17.03 9.37
N ASP A 204 -7.04 15.98 8.60
CA ASP A 204 -7.85 15.64 7.44
C ASP A 204 -8.75 14.42 7.64
N ASN A 205 -9.88 14.39 6.93
CA ASN A 205 -10.77 13.24 6.92
C ASN A 205 -11.34 13.00 5.53
N MET A 206 -11.41 11.73 5.16
CA MET A 206 -11.95 11.26 3.89
C MET A 206 -13.48 11.28 3.95
N ALA A 207 -14.08 12.26 3.28
CA ALA A 207 -15.52 12.54 3.33
C ALA A 207 -16.34 11.85 2.21
N SER A 208 -15.78 10.83 1.56
CA SER A 208 -16.35 10.12 0.41
C SER A 208 -16.64 11.06 -0.77
N ASN A 209 -15.66 11.88 -1.13
CA ASN A 209 -15.76 12.93 -2.14
C ASN A 209 -14.69 12.80 -3.26
N GLY A 210 -14.78 13.69 -4.26
CA GLY A 210 -13.78 13.78 -5.34
C GLY A 210 -14.05 12.91 -6.57
N LEU A 211 -15.09 12.07 -6.55
CA LEU A 211 -15.52 11.28 -7.70
C LEU A 211 -16.82 11.84 -8.32
N PRO A 212 -16.99 11.78 -9.66
CA PRO A 212 -16.01 11.31 -10.64
C PRO A 212 -14.82 12.28 -10.78
N PHE A 213 -13.67 11.75 -11.16
CA PHE A 213 -12.43 12.50 -11.37
C PHE A 213 -11.95 12.35 -12.83
N GLY A 214 -11.23 13.36 -13.30
CA GLY A 214 -10.42 13.29 -14.51
C GLY A 214 -11.09 13.81 -15.79
N PRO A 215 -10.35 13.81 -16.91
CA PRO A 215 -8.96 13.32 -17.04
C PRO A 215 -7.94 14.18 -16.27
N GLY A 216 -6.96 13.56 -15.64
CA GLY A 216 -5.89 14.23 -14.91
C GLY A 216 -5.09 13.27 -14.02
N ASP A 217 -4.20 13.82 -13.20
CA ASP A 217 -3.30 13.11 -12.29
C ASP A 217 -4.10 12.54 -11.11
N PHE A 218 -4.58 11.31 -11.23
CA PHE A 218 -5.49 10.72 -10.25
C PHE A 218 -4.74 10.27 -9.00
N THR A 219 -5.26 10.67 -7.84
CA THR A 219 -4.89 10.08 -6.56
C THR A 219 -6.12 9.82 -5.72
N GLY A 220 -6.13 8.68 -5.03
CA GLY A 220 -7.17 8.32 -4.08
C GLY A 220 -6.61 7.92 -2.73
N ALA A 221 -7.39 8.17 -1.67
CA ALA A 221 -7.11 7.67 -0.35
C ALA A 221 -8.36 7.08 0.31
N PHE A 222 -8.18 6.03 1.12
CA PHE A 222 -9.21 5.43 1.98
C PHE A 222 -8.89 5.68 3.45
N GLN A 223 -9.92 5.88 4.29
CA GLN A 223 -9.77 6.06 5.74
C GLN A 223 -10.52 5.01 6.58
N TRP A 224 -9.82 4.42 7.54
CA TRP A 224 -10.43 3.62 8.60
C TRP A 224 -10.37 4.38 9.92
N SER A 225 -11.46 4.35 10.69
CA SER A 225 -11.49 4.93 12.04
C SER A 225 -12.01 3.90 13.04
N PHE A 226 -11.30 3.72 14.15
CA PHE A 226 -11.64 2.72 15.15
C PHE A 226 -11.10 3.10 16.53
N THR A 227 -11.73 2.55 17.56
CA THR A 227 -11.32 2.73 18.97
C THR A 227 -10.89 1.39 19.53
N LEU A 228 -9.66 1.31 20.03
CA LEU A 228 -9.08 0.10 20.61
C LEU A 228 -8.87 0.29 22.10
N ASN A 229 -9.35 -0.67 22.91
CA ASN A 229 -8.94 -0.78 24.31
C ASN A 229 -7.44 -1.09 24.41
N ALA A 230 -6.84 -0.90 25.59
CA ALA A 230 -5.47 -1.34 25.85
C ALA A 230 -5.30 -2.83 25.51
N GLY A 231 -4.27 -3.16 24.72
CA GLY A 231 -4.02 -4.50 24.19
C GLY A 231 -4.94 -4.95 23.04
N GLY A 232 -5.88 -4.11 22.59
CA GLY A 232 -6.75 -4.38 21.45
C GLY A 232 -6.02 -4.20 20.12
N ALA A 233 -6.42 -4.97 19.11
CA ALA A 233 -5.84 -4.90 17.77
C ALA A 233 -6.91 -4.91 16.66
N VAL A 234 -6.57 -4.32 15.51
CA VAL A 234 -7.39 -4.35 14.29
C VAL A 234 -6.50 -4.40 13.06
N THR A 235 -7.04 -4.90 11.96
CA THR A 235 -6.39 -4.89 10.65
C THR A 235 -7.24 -4.11 9.65
N ALA A 236 -6.62 -3.13 8.99
CA ALA A 236 -7.15 -2.47 7.79
C ALA A 236 -6.52 -3.12 6.55
N SER A 237 -7.25 -3.12 5.43
CA SER A 237 -6.78 -3.71 4.17
C SER A 237 -7.17 -2.84 2.99
N SER A 238 -6.25 -2.71 2.04
CA SER A 238 -6.51 -2.12 0.73
C SER A 238 -5.92 -3.00 -0.37
N THR A 239 -6.59 -3.03 -1.51
CA THR A 239 -6.17 -3.82 -2.67
C THR A 239 -6.16 -2.95 -3.92
N LEU A 240 -5.07 -2.99 -4.68
CA LEU A 240 -4.95 -2.42 -6.01
C LEU A 240 -4.84 -3.54 -7.03
N THR A 241 -5.85 -3.67 -7.89
CA THR A 241 -5.84 -4.61 -9.02
C THR A 241 -5.62 -3.83 -10.31
N ILE A 242 -4.59 -4.20 -11.07
CA ILE A 242 -4.34 -3.69 -12.43
C ILE A 242 -4.64 -4.80 -13.42
N THR A 243 -5.44 -4.51 -14.43
CA THR A 243 -5.77 -5.44 -15.51
C THR A 243 -5.80 -4.77 -16.87
N THR A 244 -5.54 -5.49 -17.95
CA THR A 244 -5.80 -5.01 -19.31
C THR A 244 -7.21 -5.38 -19.76
N ILE A 245 -7.92 -4.43 -20.37
CA ILE A 245 -9.09 -4.73 -21.19
C ILE A 245 -8.65 -5.01 -22.63
N PRO A 246 -9.15 -6.08 -23.28
CA PRO A 246 -8.87 -6.32 -24.69
C PRO A 246 -9.28 -5.10 -25.52
N THR A 247 -8.35 -4.59 -26.35
CA THR A 247 -8.69 -3.47 -27.24
C THR A 247 -9.77 -3.93 -28.23
N PRO A 248 -10.77 -3.09 -28.57
CA PRO A 248 -11.86 -3.48 -29.48
C PRO A 248 -11.36 -4.05 -30.83
N GLY A 249 -10.20 -3.60 -31.30
CA GLY A 249 -9.57 -4.09 -32.54
C GLY A 249 -9.13 -5.56 -32.48
N ALA A 250 -8.69 -6.06 -31.32
CA ALA A 250 -8.32 -7.46 -31.15
C ALA A 250 -9.54 -8.39 -31.31
N LEU A 251 -10.70 -7.97 -30.79
CA LEU A 251 -11.96 -8.70 -30.94
C LEU A 251 -12.46 -8.64 -32.39
N ALA A 252 -12.33 -7.50 -33.07
CA ALA A 252 -12.69 -7.38 -34.48
C ALA A 252 -11.83 -8.31 -35.36
N LEU A 253 -10.52 -8.40 -35.12
CA LEU A 253 -9.63 -9.29 -35.86
C LEU A 253 -9.92 -10.78 -35.58
N ALA A 254 -10.24 -11.15 -34.34
CA ALA A 254 -10.67 -12.50 -34.00
C ALA A 254 -11.99 -12.87 -34.72
N GLY A 255 -12.95 -11.95 -34.76
CA GLY A 255 -14.21 -12.12 -35.50
C GLY A 255 -14.00 -12.29 -37.00
N LEU A 256 -13.15 -11.46 -37.62
CA LEU A 256 -12.81 -11.56 -39.05
C LEU A 256 -12.03 -12.84 -39.38
N SER A 257 -11.11 -13.26 -38.51
CA SER A 257 -10.36 -14.52 -38.68
C SER A 257 -11.27 -15.74 -38.58
N GLY A 258 -12.23 -15.72 -37.65
CA GLY A 258 -13.29 -16.72 -37.59
C GLY A 258 -14.10 -16.80 -38.88
N LEU A 259 -14.56 -15.65 -39.40
CA LEU A 259 -15.31 -15.57 -40.66
C LEU A 259 -14.51 -16.09 -41.87
N ALA A 260 -13.21 -15.76 -41.96
CA ALA A 260 -12.33 -16.24 -43.02
C ALA A 260 -12.11 -17.76 -42.96
N ALA A 261 -11.98 -18.33 -41.75
CA ALA A 261 -11.86 -19.77 -41.55
C ALA A 261 -13.14 -20.53 -41.94
N PHE A 262 -14.33 -19.96 -41.66
CA PHE A 262 -15.60 -20.54 -42.11
C PHE A 262 -15.79 -20.46 -43.62
N ARG A 263 -15.30 -19.40 -44.28
CA ARG A 263 -15.38 -19.27 -45.75
C ARG A 263 -14.53 -20.31 -46.50
N ARG A 264 -13.46 -20.83 -45.90
CA ARG A 264 -12.58 -21.84 -46.50
C ARG A 264 -13.12 -23.28 -46.44
N LYS A 265 -14.23 -23.51 -45.72
CA LYS A 265 -14.88 -24.83 -45.57
C LYS A 265 -16.12 -25.01 -46.47
N ARG A 266 -16.36 -24.12 -47.42
CA ARG A 266 -17.30 -24.29 -48.53
C ARG A 266 -16.53 -24.43 -49.83
#